data_AF-A0A9P0IM64-F1
#
_entry.id   AF-A0A9P0IM64-F1
#
_cell.length_a   1.000
_cell.length_b   1.000
_cell.length_c   1.000
_cell.angle_alpha   90.00
_cell.angle_beta   90.00
_cell.angle_gamma   90.00
#
_symmetry.space_group_name_H-M   'P 1'
#
loop_
_entity.id
_entity.type
_entity.pdbx_description
1 polymer ?
#
loop_
_entity_poly.entity_id
_entity_poly.type
_entity_poly.pdbx_seq_one_letter_code
_entity_poly.pdbx_strand_id
1 'polypeptide(L)'
;MGSWTCITSSALLIFHFLAFNEATAAENNLPFISKIYKCVNDKCIISGFQNETKEINEINESVDVCRLTCGQHGSLWPRPTIMTTIKNPVVKFGLENIVFNSSSVADEFGKQYMAEASEVLMSSLRTICKPRCVPNDNNLTVFITTTAPFTNIKWSTNESYELNISTDSDQITVKITARTVYGARNGLETLRQLITAYGRPKFNGKTLVMAGDVQIVDEPVYAHRGFMLDTSRNYFPLSAIKRTIDAMGHSKLNVFHWHATDSHSFPLDLPSAPQMARYGAYSPEKTYSYKEIKDLLRYALVRGVRIIMEIDSPAHAGYGWQWGKDAGLGNMVICLGNRPWEDYCLQPPCGQLNPLNNHTYTWLGKIYKDLVSVFPKGEAFHMGGDEVAVRCWNTTDEIVEWMQSNNRSLSESAYLDLWSEFHNRALTVYDDKVGDSNSDIIVWSSGLTDPEIIEKHLDKKRYTVEVWQGDRVSVDLANLGYKVIVAVEDIYYLDHGLRPPTTYHSWKVIYNNKLPMANNSNLILGAETCMFSEFADDFSLDIKVWPRAAALAERLWTDPPTNALAAEYRLLQHRERLISLGIKPDRITPEWCNDREGECIISY
;
A
#
# COMPACT_ATOMS: atom_id res chain seq x y z
N MET A 1 -69.03 -16.85 -39.50
CA MET A 1 -67.94 -17.82 -39.75
C MET A 1 -67.01 -17.73 -38.56
N GLY A 2 -66.88 -18.83 -37.83
CA GLY A 2 -66.50 -18.85 -36.41
C GLY A 2 -65.02 -18.61 -36.12
N SER A 3 -64.79 -17.91 -35.01
CA SER A 3 -63.50 -17.78 -34.32
C SER A 3 -63.61 -18.51 -32.98
N TRP A 4 -62.75 -19.48 -32.72
CA TRP A 4 -62.58 -20.05 -31.38
C TRP A 4 -61.10 -20.27 -31.06
N THR A 5 -60.71 -19.63 -29.96
CA THR A 5 -59.57 -19.88 -29.09
C THR A 5 -59.51 -21.34 -28.61
N CYS A 6 -58.32 -21.88 -28.37
CA CYS A 6 -58.17 -23.11 -27.59
C CYS A 6 -57.10 -22.95 -26.50
N ILE A 7 -57.58 -23.09 -25.27
CA ILE A 7 -56.88 -23.26 -24.00
C ILE A 7 -56.50 -24.75 -23.89
N THR A 8 -55.35 -25.09 -23.31
CA THR A 8 -55.08 -26.47 -22.86
C THR A 8 -54.77 -26.51 -21.37
N SER A 9 -55.49 -27.40 -20.69
CA SER A 9 -55.47 -27.70 -19.26
C SER A 9 -54.83 -29.07 -19.01
N SER A 10 -54.08 -29.15 -17.90
CA SER A 10 -54.13 -30.21 -16.88
C SER A 10 -53.47 -31.60 -17.10
N ALA A 11 -52.50 -31.86 -16.20
CA ALA A 11 -52.51 -32.92 -15.17
C ALA A 11 -51.67 -34.22 -15.34
N LEU A 12 -50.87 -34.43 -14.28
CA LEU A 12 -50.51 -35.67 -13.57
C LEU A 12 -49.92 -36.88 -14.34
N LEU A 13 -48.73 -37.29 -13.91
CA LEU A 13 -48.37 -38.70 -13.85
C LEU A 13 -47.60 -39.03 -12.56
N ILE A 14 -48.00 -40.14 -11.98
CA ILE A 14 -47.87 -40.59 -10.60
C ILE A 14 -46.63 -41.49 -10.43
N PHE A 15 -46.06 -41.45 -9.23
CA PHE A 15 -45.09 -42.38 -8.66
C PHE A 15 -45.34 -43.86 -8.97
N HIS A 16 -44.29 -44.59 -9.40
CA HIS A 16 -44.09 -46.00 -9.07
C HIS A 16 -42.60 -46.24 -8.76
N PHE A 17 -42.31 -46.34 -7.47
CA PHE A 17 -41.12 -46.99 -6.92
C PHE A 17 -41.23 -48.50 -7.19
N LEU A 18 -40.22 -49.11 -7.79
CA LEU A 18 -39.92 -50.53 -7.61
C LEU A 18 -38.41 -50.75 -7.63
N ALA A 19 -37.96 -51.32 -6.52
CA ALA A 19 -36.59 -51.66 -6.18
C ALA A 19 -35.87 -52.47 -7.27
N PHE A 20 -34.65 -52.03 -7.61
CA PHE A 20 -33.58 -52.92 -8.08
C PHE A 20 -32.22 -52.41 -7.57
N ASN A 21 -31.62 -53.25 -6.72
CA ASN A 21 -30.22 -53.36 -6.32
C ASN A 21 -29.56 -52.23 -5.50
N GLU A 22 -29.75 -52.31 -4.19
CA GLU A 22 -28.72 -52.04 -3.17
C GLU A 22 -27.56 -53.06 -3.30
N ALA A 23 -26.69 -52.91 -4.30
CA ALA A 23 -25.40 -53.59 -4.35
C ALA A 23 -24.49 -52.96 -5.42
N THR A 24 -23.99 -51.73 -5.17
CA THR A 24 -22.72 -51.14 -5.69
C THR A 24 -22.57 -49.65 -5.36
N ALA A 25 -23.01 -49.19 -4.18
CA ALA A 25 -22.67 -47.84 -3.67
C ALA A 25 -21.43 -47.86 -2.74
N ALA A 26 -20.56 -48.86 -2.89
CA ALA A 26 -19.41 -49.11 -2.01
C ALA A 26 -18.05 -49.07 -2.73
N GLU A 27 -17.97 -48.47 -3.92
CA GLU A 27 -16.69 -48.17 -4.57
C GLU A 27 -16.64 -46.68 -4.95
N ASN A 28 -15.56 -46.02 -4.50
CA ASN A 28 -15.07 -44.70 -4.88
C ASN A 28 -15.42 -43.48 -4.01
N ASN A 29 -15.47 -43.64 -2.68
CA ASN A 29 -14.94 -42.60 -1.79
C ASN A 29 -13.47 -42.95 -1.48
N LEU A 30 -12.61 -42.88 -2.51
CA LEU A 30 -11.17 -42.93 -2.26
C LEU A 30 -10.82 -41.67 -1.44
N PRO A 31 -10.23 -41.82 -0.25
CA PRO A 31 -9.87 -40.67 0.57
C PRO A 31 -8.89 -39.78 -0.21
N PHE A 32 -9.04 -38.46 -0.11
CA PHE A 32 -8.05 -37.54 -0.64
C PHE A 32 -6.69 -37.84 0.00
N ILE A 33 -5.66 -37.79 -0.83
CA ILE A 33 -4.27 -38.03 -0.42
C ILE A 33 -3.63 -36.68 -0.14
N SER A 34 -3.14 -36.48 1.08
CA SER A 34 -2.38 -35.28 1.45
C SER A 34 -0.89 -35.49 1.18
N LYS A 35 -0.21 -34.44 0.68
CA LYS A 35 1.24 -34.42 0.50
C LYS A 35 1.94 -34.12 1.82
N ILE A 36 3.08 -34.77 2.04
CA ILE A 36 4.01 -34.50 3.15
C ILE A 36 5.24 -33.79 2.58
N TYR A 37 5.77 -32.80 3.29
CA TYR A 37 6.87 -31.95 2.86
C TYR A 37 8.06 -32.01 3.81
N LYS A 38 9.26 -32.17 3.27
CA LYS A 38 10.50 -32.07 4.06
C LYS A 38 11.40 -30.97 3.52
N CYS A 39 12.18 -30.35 4.41
CA CYS A 39 13.20 -29.40 4.01
C CYS A 39 14.44 -30.12 3.47
N VAL A 40 14.82 -29.86 2.22
CA VAL A 40 16.05 -30.34 1.59
C VAL A 40 16.69 -29.20 0.81
N ASN A 41 17.94 -28.86 1.13
CA ASN A 41 18.69 -27.78 0.47
C ASN A 41 17.87 -26.46 0.42
N ASP A 42 17.34 -26.05 1.57
CA ASP A 42 16.53 -24.85 1.76
C ASP A 42 15.25 -24.80 0.91
N LYS A 43 14.72 -25.97 0.52
CA LYS A 43 13.49 -26.11 -0.24
C LYS A 43 12.55 -27.12 0.40
N CYS A 44 11.27 -26.78 0.46
CA CYS A 44 10.20 -27.67 0.88
C CYS A 44 9.79 -28.58 -0.27
N ILE A 45 10.31 -29.81 -0.28
CA ILE A 45 10.04 -30.81 -1.31
C ILE A 45 9.06 -31.88 -0.81
N ILE A 46 8.28 -32.46 -1.73
CA ILE A 46 7.37 -33.55 -1.40
C ILE A 46 8.18 -34.78 -0.98
N SER A 47 7.98 -35.25 0.25
CA SER A 47 8.64 -36.43 0.82
C SER A 47 7.79 -37.69 0.73
N GLY A 48 6.46 -37.53 0.61
CA GLY A 48 5.52 -38.64 0.60
C GLY A 48 4.07 -38.20 0.52
N PHE A 49 3.20 -39.18 0.69
CA PHE A 49 1.76 -39.07 0.56
C PHE A 49 1.08 -39.82 1.71
N GLN A 50 0.01 -39.26 2.27
CA GLN A 50 -0.71 -39.83 3.40
C GLN A 50 -2.22 -39.80 3.18
N ASN A 51 -2.91 -40.87 3.62
CA ASN A 51 -4.37 -40.93 3.65
C ASN A 51 -4.92 -40.14 4.84
N GLU A 52 -5.93 -39.30 4.62
CA GLU A 52 -6.56 -38.45 5.65
C GLU A 52 -7.23 -39.20 6.83
N THR A 53 -7.35 -40.53 6.75
CA THR A 53 -8.13 -41.36 7.70
C THR A 53 -7.37 -41.90 8.91
N LYS A 54 -6.04 -41.75 8.99
CA LYS A 54 -5.25 -42.24 10.16
C LYS A 54 -5.00 -41.16 11.21
N GLU A 55 -5.13 -41.53 12.48
CA GLU A 55 -4.85 -40.72 13.67
C GLU A 55 -3.49 -39.99 13.56
N ILE A 56 -3.52 -38.66 13.72
CA ILE A 56 -2.37 -37.78 13.48
C ILE A 56 -1.80 -37.31 14.83
N ASN A 57 -0.71 -37.93 15.30
CA ASN A 57 0.04 -37.45 16.46
C ASN A 57 1.18 -36.49 16.08
N GLU A 58 1.81 -36.69 14.92
CA GLU A 58 2.91 -35.84 14.44
C GLU A 58 2.39 -34.52 13.84
N ILE A 59 3.19 -33.47 13.94
CA ILE A 59 2.94 -32.21 13.22
C ILE A 59 2.92 -32.59 11.74
N ASN A 60 1.76 -32.47 11.09
CA ASN A 60 1.65 -32.79 9.67
C ASN A 60 2.53 -31.79 8.91
N GLU A 61 3.55 -32.27 8.21
CA GLU A 61 4.49 -31.44 7.46
C GLU A 61 3.81 -30.92 6.18
N SER A 62 2.84 -30.01 6.29
CA SER A 62 2.33 -29.28 5.13
C SER A 62 3.41 -28.35 4.58
N VAL A 63 3.25 -27.87 3.34
CA VAL A 63 4.20 -26.91 2.75
C VAL A 63 4.34 -25.66 3.63
N ASP A 64 3.25 -25.15 4.19
CA ASP A 64 3.26 -23.99 5.10
C ASP A 64 4.03 -24.27 6.39
N VAL A 65 3.91 -25.47 6.94
CA VAL A 65 4.63 -25.88 8.15
C VAL A 65 6.11 -26.05 7.87
N CYS A 66 6.47 -26.70 6.77
CA CYS A 66 7.86 -26.83 6.33
C CYS A 66 8.50 -25.45 6.14
N ARG A 67 7.76 -24.51 5.53
CA ARG A 67 8.20 -23.12 5.27
C ARG A 67 8.41 -22.26 6.52
N LEU A 68 8.01 -22.70 7.70
CA LEU A 68 8.31 -21.98 8.94
C LEU A 68 9.80 -21.99 9.26
N THR A 69 10.47 -23.12 9.02
CA THR A 69 11.85 -23.34 9.47
C THR A 69 12.81 -23.78 8.35
N CYS A 70 12.32 -23.99 7.12
CA CYS A 70 13.16 -24.37 5.99
C CYS A 70 13.90 -23.16 5.39
N GLY A 71 15.23 -23.25 5.32
CA GLY A 71 16.08 -22.16 4.82
C GLY A 71 16.38 -21.08 5.86
N GLN A 72 17.40 -20.28 5.59
CA GLN A 72 17.92 -19.27 6.53
C GLN A 72 16.86 -18.29 7.04
N HIS A 73 15.91 -17.88 6.18
CA HIS A 73 14.88 -16.89 6.51
C HIS A 73 13.48 -17.50 6.59
N GLY A 74 13.35 -18.83 6.54
CA GLY A 74 12.05 -19.47 6.34
C GLY A 74 11.33 -18.87 5.14
N SER A 75 10.06 -18.54 5.34
CA SER A 75 9.20 -17.86 4.38
C SER A 75 8.95 -16.38 4.70
N LEU A 76 9.83 -15.72 5.46
CA LEU A 76 9.65 -14.32 5.85
C LEU A 76 9.66 -13.37 4.63
N TRP A 77 8.76 -12.39 4.65
CA TRP A 77 8.65 -11.32 3.66
C TRP A 77 8.23 -9.97 4.29
N PRO A 78 9.04 -8.91 4.20
CA PRO A 78 10.44 -8.92 3.80
C PRO A 78 11.29 -9.84 4.69
N ARG A 79 12.38 -10.39 4.17
CA ARG A 79 13.40 -11.07 4.98
C ARG A 79 14.04 -10.08 5.97
N PRO A 80 14.54 -10.50 7.13
CA PRO A 80 15.23 -9.57 8.04
C PRO A 80 16.62 -9.15 7.53
N THR A 81 17.10 -7.97 7.97
CA THR A 81 18.35 -7.36 7.48
C THR A 81 19.61 -7.73 8.26
N ILE A 82 19.55 -7.84 9.59
CA ILE A 82 20.75 -7.94 10.43
C ILE A 82 21.02 -9.39 10.85
N MET A 83 20.09 -10.00 11.58
CA MET A 83 20.26 -11.36 12.10
C MET A 83 18.97 -12.16 11.92
N THR A 84 19.09 -13.41 11.49
CA THR A 84 18.00 -14.38 11.49
C THR A 84 18.54 -15.75 11.85
N THR A 85 18.01 -16.31 12.93
CA THR A 85 18.19 -17.70 13.30
C THR A 85 16.80 -18.27 13.55
N ILE A 86 16.41 -19.27 12.75
CA ILE A 86 15.16 -20.00 12.93
C ILE A 86 15.55 -21.47 13.07
N LYS A 87 15.23 -22.07 14.22
CA LYS A 87 15.55 -23.47 14.51
C LYS A 87 14.29 -24.29 14.67
N ASN A 88 14.44 -25.59 14.46
CA ASN A 88 13.45 -26.59 14.89
C ASN A 88 13.55 -26.74 16.41
N PRO A 89 12.43 -26.84 17.15
CA PRO A 89 11.17 -27.43 16.71
C PRO A 89 10.09 -26.45 16.22
N VAL A 90 9.09 -26.99 15.53
CA VAL A 90 7.78 -26.35 15.36
C VAL A 90 6.89 -26.73 16.54
N VAL A 91 6.14 -25.77 17.09
CA VAL A 91 5.35 -25.93 18.32
C VAL A 91 3.89 -25.57 18.09
N LYS A 92 2.97 -26.23 18.80
CA LYS A 92 1.51 -25.99 18.75
C LYS A 92 1.09 -25.05 19.87
N PHE A 93 0.03 -24.29 19.69
CA PHE A 93 -0.57 -23.45 20.74
C PHE A 93 -2.04 -23.11 20.45
N GLY A 94 -2.77 -22.70 21.49
CA GLY A 94 -4.18 -22.30 21.41
C GLY A 94 -4.33 -20.80 21.15
N LEU A 95 -5.32 -20.40 20.35
CA LEU A 95 -5.59 -18.98 20.07
C LEU A 95 -6.04 -18.24 21.34
N GLU A 96 -6.82 -18.92 22.18
CA GLU A 96 -7.36 -18.45 23.45
C GLU A 96 -6.31 -18.27 24.55
N ASN A 97 -5.14 -18.90 24.38
CA ASN A 97 -4.04 -18.90 25.35
C ASN A 97 -2.93 -17.89 25.00
N ILE A 98 -3.21 -16.96 24.07
CA ILE A 98 -2.30 -15.88 23.71
C ILE A 98 -2.50 -14.72 24.69
N VAL A 99 -1.43 -14.33 25.37
CA VAL A 99 -1.41 -13.20 26.30
C VAL A 99 -0.40 -12.16 25.84
N PHE A 100 -0.83 -10.92 25.68
CA PHE A 100 0.06 -9.78 25.41
C PHE A 100 0.39 -9.05 26.71
N ASN A 101 1.68 -8.91 27.00
CA ASN A 101 2.20 -8.12 28.10
C ASN A 101 2.94 -6.89 27.56
N SER A 102 2.33 -5.73 27.72
CA SER A 102 2.87 -4.42 27.33
C SER A 102 3.22 -3.54 28.54
N SER A 103 3.47 -4.13 29.71
CA SER A 103 3.80 -3.35 30.93
C SER A 103 5.06 -2.50 30.77
N SER A 104 5.99 -2.96 29.92
CA SER A 104 7.27 -2.32 29.62
C SER A 104 7.24 -1.41 28.38
N VAL A 105 6.04 -1.05 27.91
CA VAL A 105 5.88 0.00 26.88
C VAL A 105 5.93 1.37 27.55
N ALA A 106 6.62 2.31 26.90
CA ALA A 106 7.15 3.53 27.51
C ALA A 106 6.09 4.46 28.14
N ASP A 107 4.89 4.53 27.54
CA ASP A 107 3.79 5.36 28.01
C ASP A 107 2.41 4.76 27.68
N GLU A 108 1.34 5.37 28.21
CA GLU A 108 -0.04 4.87 28.03
C GLU A 108 -0.51 4.95 26.57
N PHE A 109 -0.11 5.97 25.81
CA PHE A 109 -0.45 6.08 24.39
C PHE A 109 0.18 4.96 23.58
N GLY A 110 1.43 4.61 23.88
CA GLY A 110 2.14 3.49 23.31
C GLY A 110 1.48 2.16 23.68
N LYS A 111 1.05 1.99 24.94
CA LYS A 111 0.30 0.79 25.37
C LYS A 111 -1.01 0.64 24.61
N GLN A 112 -1.76 1.73 24.44
CA GLN A 112 -2.99 1.74 23.65
C GLN A 112 -2.71 1.37 22.19
N TYR A 113 -1.69 1.99 21.58
CA TYR A 113 -1.28 1.65 20.22
C TYR A 113 -0.91 0.17 20.08
N MET A 114 -0.13 -0.37 21.02
CA MET A 114 0.29 -1.78 20.97
C MET A 114 -0.87 -2.74 21.21
N ALA A 115 -1.89 -2.36 21.99
CA ALA A 115 -3.12 -3.13 22.11
C ALA A 115 -3.87 -3.21 20.77
N GLU A 116 -4.03 -2.08 20.08
CA GLU A 116 -4.65 -2.04 18.75
C GLU A 116 -3.85 -2.83 17.71
N ALA A 117 -2.51 -2.72 17.73
CA ALA A 117 -1.64 -3.51 16.84
C ALA A 117 -1.69 -5.01 17.14
N SER A 118 -1.82 -5.40 18.42
CA SER A 118 -1.99 -6.79 18.83
C SER A 118 -3.33 -7.37 18.37
N GLU A 119 -4.40 -6.57 18.35
CA GLU A 119 -5.69 -6.98 17.78
C GLU A 119 -5.62 -7.22 16.27
N VAL A 120 -4.79 -6.48 15.53
CA VAL A 120 -4.54 -6.76 14.10
C VAL A 120 -3.92 -8.15 13.93
N LEU A 121 -2.92 -8.51 14.75
CA LEU A 121 -2.36 -9.86 14.78
C LEU A 121 -3.43 -10.90 15.12
N MET A 122 -4.22 -10.69 16.17
CA MET A 122 -5.28 -11.62 16.58
C MET A 122 -6.34 -11.84 15.49
N SER A 123 -6.73 -10.77 14.78
CA SER A 123 -7.66 -10.84 13.65
C SER A 123 -7.09 -11.69 12.50
N SER A 124 -5.79 -11.53 12.20
CA SER A 124 -5.08 -12.34 11.20
C SER A 124 -5.05 -13.83 11.60
N LEU A 125 -4.72 -14.13 12.86
CA LEU A 125 -4.67 -15.50 13.38
C LEU A 125 -6.04 -16.20 13.34
N ARG A 126 -7.12 -15.48 13.69
CA ARG A 126 -8.50 -15.99 13.55
C ARG A 126 -8.83 -16.35 12.11
N THR A 127 -8.29 -15.62 11.14
CA THR A 127 -8.61 -15.81 9.74
C THR A 127 -7.90 -17.04 9.17
N ILE A 128 -6.63 -17.25 9.48
CA ILE A 128 -5.88 -18.42 8.98
C ILE A 128 -6.40 -19.75 9.55
N CYS A 129 -7.04 -19.74 10.73
CA CYS A 129 -7.61 -20.93 11.34
C CYS A 129 -9.09 -21.19 11.01
N LYS A 130 -9.71 -20.43 10.10
CA LYS A 130 -11.08 -20.72 9.63
C LYS A 130 -11.18 -22.13 9.01
N PRO A 131 -12.31 -22.85 9.20
CA PRO A 131 -13.55 -22.41 9.85
C PRO A 131 -13.51 -22.41 11.39
N ARG A 132 -12.56 -23.14 12.00
CA ARG A 132 -12.44 -23.27 13.46
C ARG A 132 -10.99 -23.47 13.88
N CYS A 133 -10.52 -22.65 14.84
CA CYS A 133 -9.31 -22.88 15.60
C CYS A 133 -9.52 -24.08 16.55
N VAL A 134 -8.68 -25.10 16.44
CA VAL A 134 -8.66 -26.25 17.37
C VAL A 134 -7.91 -25.83 18.64
N PRO A 135 -8.52 -25.96 19.84
CA PRO A 135 -7.89 -25.63 21.11
C PRO A 135 -6.59 -26.39 21.36
N ASN A 136 -5.69 -25.80 22.16
CA ASN A 136 -4.46 -26.44 22.59
C ASN A 136 -3.94 -25.80 23.89
N ASP A 137 -3.46 -26.63 24.83
CA ASP A 137 -3.13 -26.21 26.20
C ASP A 137 -1.83 -25.40 26.31
N ASN A 138 -0.99 -25.37 25.27
CA ASN A 138 0.25 -24.61 25.31
C ASN A 138 -0.04 -23.10 25.35
N ASN A 139 0.61 -22.42 26.29
CA ASN A 139 0.46 -20.98 26.50
C ASN A 139 1.47 -20.19 25.69
N LEU A 140 1.02 -19.09 25.08
CA LEU A 140 1.88 -18.17 24.35
C LEU A 140 1.82 -16.79 25.00
N THR A 141 2.95 -16.32 25.53
CA THR A 141 3.05 -14.98 26.12
C THR A 141 3.95 -14.09 25.29
N VAL A 142 3.41 -12.98 24.80
CA VAL A 142 4.12 -11.96 24.02
C VAL A 142 4.46 -10.78 24.92
N PHE A 143 5.74 -10.62 25.26
CA PHE A 143 6.27 -9.46 25.97
C PHE A 143 6.71 -8.40 24.98
N ILE A 144 6.15 -7.20 25.11
CA ILE A 144 6.45 -6.05 24.25
C ILE A 144 7.13 -4.98 25.10
N THR A 145 8.32 -4.57 24.69
CA THR A 145 9.11 -3.52 25.36
C THR A 145 9.46 -2.43 24.37
N THR A 146 9.19 -1.17 24.74
CA THR A 146 9.61 0.01 23.97
C THR A 146 10.30 1.03 24.86
N THR A 147 11.35 1.69 24.37
CA THR A 147 12.13 2.64 25.19
C THR A 147 11.78 4.11 24.97
N ALA A 148 11.22 4.46 23.81
CA ALA A 148 10.81 5.83 23.48
C ALA A 148 9.29 6.02 23.67
N PRO A 149 8.85 7.22 24.09
CA PRO A 149 7.43 7.55 24.17
C PRO A 149 6.77 7.54 22.80
N PHE A 150 5.45 7.40 22.80
CA PHE A 150 4.64 7.45 21.60
C PHE A 150 4.77 8.80 20.89
N THR A 151 5.04 8.75 19.59
CA THR A 151 5.11 9.91 18.68
C THR A 151 4.57 9.49 17.32
N ASN A 152 4.19 10.42 16.45
CA ASN A 152 3.75 10.08 15.08
C ASN A 152 4.92 9.57 14.22
N ILE A 153 4.62 8.75 13.20
CA ILE A 153 5.61 8.24 12.24
C ILE A 153 6.17 9.41 11.42
N LYS A 154 7.49 9.45 11.25
CA LYS A 154 8.24 10.38 10.40
C LYS A 154 9.36 9.61 9.69
N TRP A 155 10.02 10.22 8.71
CA TRP A 155 11.21 9.60 8.09
C TRP A 155 12.34 9.30 9.08
N SER A 156 12.44 10.04 10.19
CA SER A 156 13.43 9.80 11.24
C SER A 156 13.00 8.78 12.29
N THR A 157 11.80 8.20 12.16
CA THR A 157 11.30 7.21 13.10
C THR A 157 12.14 5.94 13.03
N ASN A 158 12.68 5.52 14.18
CA ASN A 158 13.37 4.25 14.27
C ASN A 158 12.35 3.10 14.24
N GLU A 159 12.45 2.27 13.21
CA GLU A 159 11.59 1.10 12.96
C GLU A 159 12.27 -0.24 13.27
N SER A 160 13.42 -0.21 13.97
CA SER A 160 14.18 -1.43 14.30
C SER A 160 13.57 -2.20 15.46
N TYR A 161 13.76 -3.52 15.45
CA TYR A 161 13.30 -4.39 16.51
C TYR A 161 14.17 -5.65 16.67
N GLU A 162 14.08 -6.24 17.84
CA GLU A 162 14.56 -7.58 18.15
C GLU A 162 13.37 -8.47 18.49
N LEU A 163 13.32 -9.67 17.92
CA LEU A 163 12.32 -10.69 18.20
C LEU A 163 13.01 -11.98 18.62
N ASN A 164 12.67 -12.45 19.82
CA ASN A 164 13.15 -13.71 20.36
C ASN A 164 11.97 -14.61 20.72
N ILE A 165 11.96 -15.83 20.19
CA ILE A 165 10.99 -16.87 20.55
C ILE A 165 11.77 -18.00 21.22
N SER A 166 11.31 -18.39 22.41
CA SER A 166 11.84 -19.54 23.14
C SER A 166 10.69 -20.38 23.67
N THR A 167 10.79 -21.70 23.48
CA THR A 167 9.83 -22.66 24.02
C THR A 167 10.50 -23.48 25.12
N ASP A 168 9.88 -23.50 26.30
CA ASP A 168 10.24 -24.39 27.40
C ASP A 168 9.01 -25.21 27.79
N SER A 169 9.07 -26.51 27.54
CA SER A 169 7.97 -27.45 27.75
C SER A 169 6.67 -26.95 27.07
N ASP A 170 5.63 -26.60 27.84
CA ASP A 170 4.33 -26.16 27.32
C ASP A 170 4.19 -24.62 27.25
N GLN A 171 5.25 -23.88 27.59
CA GLN A 171 5.25 -22.41 27.62
C GLN A 171 6.08 -21.85 26.47
N ILE A 172 5.42 -21.07 25.59
CA ILE A 172 6.05 -20.30 24.53
C ILE A 172 6.18 -18.86 25.01
N THR A 173 7.40 -18.34 24.96
CA THR A 173 7.70 -16.94 25.29
C THR A 173 8.18 -16.23 24.04
N VAL A 174 7.48 -15.16 23.66
CA VAL A 174 7.90 -14.23 22.61
C VAL A 174 8.31 -12.92 23.25
N LYS A 175 9.50 -12.42 22.96
CA LYS A 175 9.98 -11.10 23.41
C LYS A 175 10.23 -10.23 22.19
N ILE A 176 9.53 -9.09 22.12
CA ILE A 176 9.71 -8.06 21.11
C ILE A 176 10.23 -6.81 21.81
N THR A 177 11.45 -6.41 21.49
CA THR A 177 12.07 -5.19 22.00
C THR A 177 12.31 -4.24 20.84
N ALA A 178 11.92 -2.98 20.99
CA ALA A 178 12.14 -1.96 19.98
C ALA A 178 12.38 -0.59 20.62
N ARG A 179 12.96 0.35 19.88
CA ARG A 179 13.04 1.73 20.37
C ARG A 179 11.67 2.40 20.40
N THR A 180 10.91 2.26 19.32
CA THR A 180 9.58 2.85 19.17
C THR A 180 8.51 1.77 19.05
N VAL A 181 7.24 2.16 19.23
CA VAL A 181 6.10 1.27 18.96
C VAL A 181 6.02 0.78 17.51
N TYR A 182 6.62 1.50 16.56
CA TYR A 182 6.61 1.13 15.15
C TYR A 182 7.54 -0.04 14.85
N GLY A 183 8.74 -0.04 15.46
CA GLY A 183 9.61 -1.22 15.45
C GLY A 183 8.92 -2.42 16.10
N ALA A 184 8.28 -2.22 17.26
CA ALA A 184 7.54 -3.31 17.93
C ALA A 184 6.38 -3.86 17.07
N ARG A 185 5.66 -2.98 16.35
CA ARG A 185 4.62 -3.37 15.39
C ARG A 185 5.20 -4.18 14.21
N ASN A 186 6.37 -3.79 13.70
CA ASN A 186 7.06 -4.57 12.66
C ASN A 186 7.51 -5.95 13.19
N GLY A 187 7.89 -6.04 14.47
CA GLY A 187 8.13 -7.30 15.16
C GLY A 187 6.87 -8.18 15.28
N LEU A 188 5.70 -7.59 15.57
CA LEU A 188 4.43 -8.32 15.55
C LEU A 188 4.08 -8.84 14.15
N GLU A 189 4.38 -8.07 13.09
CA GLU A 189 4.20 -8.54 11.71
C GLU A 189 5.13 -9.72 11.40
N THR A 190 6.39 -9.67 11.82
CA THR A 190 7.31 -10.80 11.67
C THR A 190 6.85 -12.02 12.47
N LEU A 191 6.33 -11.83 13.70
CA LEU A 191 5.71 -12.90 14.49
C LEU A 191 4.54 -13.54 13.74
N ARG A 192 3.64 -12.75 13.12
CA ARG A 192 2.54 -13.27 12.30
C ARG A 192 3.05 -14.24 11.24
N GLN A 193 4.18 -13.94 10.61
CA GLN A 193 4.70 -14.73 9.50
C GLN A 193 5.36 -16.03 9.94
N LEU A 194 5.80 -16.10 11.21
CA LEU A 194 6.30 -17.30 11.88
C LEU A 194 5.18 -18.18 12.45
N ILE A 195 3.92 -17.82 12.21
CA ILE A 195 2.73 -18.57 12.62
C ILE A 195 1.97 -19.03 11.36
N THR A 196 1.58 -20.29 11.33
CA THR A 196 0.65 -20.86 10.34
C THR A 196 -0.37 -21.79 11.00
N ALA A 197 -1.28 -22.35 10.21
CA ALA A 197 -2.28 -23.29 10.66
C ALA A 197 -2.29 -24.52 9.76
N TYR A 198 -2.39 -25.72 10.33
CA TYR A 198 -2.52 -26.96 9.57
C TYR A 198 -3.85 -27.67 9.84
N GLY A 199 -4.35 -28.37 8.82
CA GLY A 199 -5.65 -29.03 8.86
C GLY A 199 -5.72 -30.19 9.85
N ARG A 200 -6.84 -30.27 10.57
CA ARG A 200 -7.20 -31.38 11.45
C ARG A 200 -8.57 -31.95 11.01
N PRO A 201 -8.60 -32.91 10.07
CA PRO A 201 -9.84 -33.45 9.51
C PRO A 201 -10.83 -33.93 10.58
N LYS A 202 -10.35 -34.63 11.62
CA LYS A 202 -11.15 -35.12 12.76
C LYS A 202 -11.92 -34.01 13.51
N PHE A 203 -11.36 -32.81 13.58
CA PHE A 203 -11.92 -31.71 14.36
C PHE A 203 -12.66 -30.68 13.49
N ASN A 204 -12.74 -30.92 12.18
CA ASN A 204 -13.25 -29.95 11.19
C ASN A 204 -12.67 -28.55 11.44
N GLY A 205 -11.35 -28.47 11.64
CA GLY A 205 -10.68 -27.26 12.08
C GLY A 205 -9.19 -27.27 11.78
N LYS A 206 -8.51 -26.22 12.22
CA LYS A 206 -7.05 -26.05 12.05
C LYS A 206 -6.38 -25.77 13.39
N THR A 207 -5.20 -26.35 13.60
CA THR A 207 -4.36 -26.07 14.78
C THR A 207 -3.30 -25.03 14.41
N LEU A 208 -3.09 -24.03 15.26
CA LEU A 208 -2.02 -23.05 15.10
C LEU A 208 -0.68 -23.66 15.47
N VAL A 209 0.34 -23.35 14.67
CA VAL A 209 1.72 -23.76 14.88
C VAL A 209 2.68 -22.63 14.54
N MET A 210 3.86 -22.65 15.17
CA MET A 210 4.90 -21.66 14.94
C MET A 210 6.31 -22.24 15.09
N ALA A 211 7.31 -21.51 14.59
CA ALA A 211 8.71 -21.81 14.91
C ALA A 211 8.97 -21.57 16.41
N GLY A 212 9.57 -22.56 17.09
CA GLY A 212 9.69 -22.60 18.55
C GLY A 212 10.98 -22.03 19.14
N ASP A 213 12.01 -21.83 18.32
CA ASP A 213 13.29 -21.20 18.69
C ASP A 213 13.72 -20.25 17.57
N VAL A 214 13.59 -18.94 17.81
CA VAL A 214 13.86 -17.89 16.83
C VAL A 214 14.61 -16.73 17.47
N GLN A 215 15.60 -16.20 16.76
CA GLN A 215 16.27 -14.94 17.07
C GLN A 215 16.35 -14.08 15.80
N ILE A 216 15.73 -12.91 15.83
CA ILE A 216 15.71 -11.95 14.72
C ILE A 216 16.10 -10.56 15.24
N VAL A 217 16.99 -9.90 14.51
CA VAL A 217 17.29 -8.47 14.64
C VAL A 217 17.11 -7.86 13.26
N ASP A 218 16.35 -6.78 13.19
CA ASP A 218 15.87 -6.28 11.90
C ASP A 218 15.61 -4.77 11.93
N GLU A 219 15.87 -4.13 10.80
CA GLU A 219 15.60 -2.71 10.55
C GLU A 219 15.52 -2.43 9.04
N PRO A 220 14.72 -1.44 8.59
CA PRO A 220 14.64 -1.10 7.17
C PRO A 220 15.87 -0.31 6.70
N VAL A 221 16.29 -0.55 5.44
CA VAL A 221 17.34 0.23 4.77
C VAL A 221 16.85 1.64 4.41
N TYR A 222 15.63 1.77 3.88
CA TYR A 222 15.07 3.05 3.45
C TYR A 222 13.89 3.48 4.34
N ALA A 223 13.85 4.78 4.67
CA ALA A 223 12.84 5.36 5.54
C ALA A 223 11.49 5.59 4.82
N HIS A 224 11.51 5.79 3.51
CA HIS A 224 10.33 5.98 2.68
C HIS A 224 10.04 4.70 1.89
N ARG A 225 8.96 3.98 2.22
CA ARG A 225 8.54 2.75 1.54
C ARG A 225 7.08 2.87 1.14
N GLY A 226 6.87 3.44 -0.04
CA GLY A 226 5.59 4.02 -0.40
C GLY A 226 4.78 3.25 -1.42
N PHE A 227 3.48 3.53 -1.40
CA PHE A 227 2.52 3.17 -2.42
C PHE A 227 1.57 4.34 -2.62
N MET A 228 1.51 4.85 -3.85
CA MET A 228 0.59 5.91 -4.25
C MET A 228 -0.68 5.32 -4.87
N LEU A 229 -1.84 5.81 -4.42
CA LEU A 229 -3.12 5.55 -5.06
C LEU A 229 -3.82 6.84 -5.47
N ASP A 230 -4.07 6.95 -6.77
CA ASP A 230 -4.99 7.94 -7.33
C ASP A 230 -6.43 7.53 -7.07
N THR A 231 -7.19 8.43 -6.46
CA THR A 231 -8.61 8.25 -6.14
C THR A 231 -9.51 9.30 -6.81
N SER A 232 -8.94 10.05 -7.75
CA SER A 232 -9.61 11.11 -8.47
C SER A 232 -10.00 10.70 -9.89
N ARG A 233 -9.08 10.12 -10.68
CA ARG A 233 -9.45 9.64 -12.04
C ARG A 233 -10.55 8.59 -11.93
N ASN A 234 -10.48 7.70 -10.94
CA ASN A 234 -11.60 6.87 -10.52
C ASN A 234 -11.74 6.83 -8.98
N TYR A 235 -12.98 6.76 -8.50
CA TYR A 235 -13.28 6.65 -7.08
C TYR A 235 -13.04 5.23 -6.55
N PHE A 236 -12.46 5.14 -5.35
CA PHE A 236 -12.29 3.87 -4.62
C PHE A 236 -13.04 3.92 -3.29
N PRO A 237 -13.88 2.93 -2.95
CA PRO A 237 -14.53 2.90 -1.64
C PRO A 237 -13.47 2.76 -0.53
N LEU A 238 -13.76 3.28 0.66
CA LEU A 238 -12.84 3.17 1.81
C LEU A 238 -12.48 1.74 2.19
N SER A 239 -13.36 0.77 1.88
CA SER A 239 -13.04 -0.65 2.04
C SER A 239 -11.88 -1.10 1.16
N ALA A 240 -11.73 -0.55 -0.05
CA ALA A 240 -10.60 -0.80 -0.93
C ALA A 240 -9.32 -0.17 -0.39
N ILE A 241 -9.38 1.10 0.03
CA ILE A 241 -8.23 1.80 0.59
C ILE A 241 -7.73 1.11 1.87
N LYS A 242 -8.64 0.75 2.78
CA LYS A 242 -8.32 0.00 4.01
C LYS A 242 -7.67 -1.36 3.70
N ARG A 243 -8.21 -2.09 2.73
CA ARG A 243 -7.68 -3.39 2.28
C ARG A 243 -6.27 -3.25 1.70
N THR A 244 -6.00 -2.18 0.95
CA THR A 244 -4.64 -1.86 0.48
C THR A 244 -3.69 -1.56 1.63
N ILE A 245 -4.13 -0.76 2.61
CA ILE A 245 -3.33 -0.44 3.80
C ILE A 245 -3.05 -1.69 4.66
N ASP A 246 -3.99 -2.65 4.73
CA ASP A 246 -3.73 -3.96 5.36
C ASP A 246 -2.56 -4.67 4.64
N ALA A 247 -2.60 -4.77 3.31
CA ALA A 247 -1.54 -5.41 2.53
C ALA A 247 -0.19 -4.69 2.62
N MET A 248 -0.21 -3.35 2.69
CA MET A 248 0.98 -2.52 2.95
C MET A 248 1.59 -2.84 4.32
N GLY A 249 0.76 -2.82 5.37
CA GLY A 249 1.18 -3.16 6.72
C GLY A 249 1.78 -4.56 6.80
N HIS A 250 1.16 -5.54 6.14
CA HIS A 250 1.67 -6.92 6.09
C HIS A 250 2.96 -7.08 5.27
N SER A 251 3.25 -6.12 4.38
CA SER A 251 4.49 -6.08 3.59
C SER A 251 5.54 -5.14 4.18
N LYS A 252 5.26 -4.47 5.31
CA LYS A 252 6.09 -3.42 5.93
C LYS A 252 6.37 -2.18 5.06
N LEU A 253 5.47 -1.88 4.10
CA LEU A 253 5.37 -0.54 3.49
C LEU A 253 4.83 0.43 4.55
N ASN A 254 5.32 1.67 4.57
CA ASN A 254 5.03 2.63 5.63
C ASN A 254 4.45 3.97 5.15
N VAL A 255 4.37 4.23 3.84
CA VAL A 255 3.77 5.46 3.29
C VAL A 255 2.64 5.10 2.35
N PHE A 256 1.43 5.58 2.66
CA PHE A 256 0.32 5.63 1.72
C PHE A 256 0.24 7.04 1.17
N HIS A 257 0.71 7.21 -0.06
CA HIS A 257 0.60 8.47 -0.78
C HIS A 257 -0.81 8.52 -1.41
N TRP A 258 -1.64 9.40 -0.87
CA TRP A 258 -3.02 9.53 -1.31
C TRP A 258 -3.13 10.69 -2.31
N HIS A 259 -3.06 10.36 -3.60
CA HIS A 259 -3.40 11.26 -4.69
C HIS A 259 -4.93 11.43 -4.73
N ALA A 260 -5.40 12.42 -3.99
CA ALA A 260 -6.81 12.52 -3.63
C ALA A 260 -7.65 13.33 -4.62
N THR A 261 -7.04 14.23 -5.39
CA THR A 261 -7.74 15.18 -6.27
C THR A 261 -6.98 15.32 -7.58
N ASP A 262 -7.72 15.50 -8.67
CA ASP A 262 -7.17 15.72 -10.02
C ASP A 262 -8.16 16.60 -10.81
N SER A 263 -7.84 16.93 -12.06
CA SER A 263 -8.74 17.55 -13.03
C SER A 263 -10.10 16.85 -13.15
N HIS A 264 -10.11 15.52 -13.00
CA HIS A 264 -11.28 14.66 -13.18
C HIS A 264 -12.31 14.79 -12.05
N SER A 265 -11.86 14.78 -10.79
CA SER A 265 -12.77 14.88 -9.65
C SER A 265 -12.13 15.47 -8.40
N PHE A 266 -12.98 15.95 -7.51
CA PHE A 266 -12.62 16.36 -6.15
C PHE A 266 -13.50 15.60 -5.16
N PRO A 267 -13.09 14.43 -4.66
CA PRO A 267 -13.93 13.58 -3.81
C PRO A 267 -13.88 13.95 -2.32
N LEU A 268 -13.02 14.88 -1.88
CA LEU A 268 -12.88 15.23 -0.46
C LEU A 268 -14.03 16.15 -0.01
N ASP A 269 -14.88 15.67 0.89
CA ASP A 269 -15.94 16.46 1.52
C ASP A 269 -15.42 17.15 2.79
N LEU A 270 -15.00 18.40 2.59
CA LEU A 270 -14.30 19.23 3.56
C LEU A 270 -15.22 20.35 4.09
N PRO A 271 -15.43 20.47 5.42
CA PRO A 271 -16.37 21.42 6.02
C PRO A 271 -16.14 22.90 5.68
N SER A 272 -14.89 23.32 5.53
CA SER A 272 -14.50 24.68 5.16
C SER A 272 -14.62 24.94 3.65
N ALA A 273 -14.67 23.88 2.83
CA ALA A 273 -14.74 23.95 1.37
C ALA A 273 -15.74 22.95 0.74
N PRO A 274 -17.01 22.90 1.18
CA PRO A 274 -17.97 21.87 0.75
C PRO A 274 -18.33 21.97 -0.74
N GLN A 275 -18.13 23.13 -1.35
CA GLN A 275 -18.33 23.35 -2.78
C GLN A 275 -17.38 22.49 -3.62
N MET A 276 -16.19 22.16 -3.13
CA MET A 276 -15.21 21.38 -3.87
C MET A 276 -15.77 19.99 -4.20
N ALA A 277 -16.21 19.24 -3.18
CA ALA A 277 -16.87 17.95 -3.37
C ALA A 277 -18.22 18.08 -4.10
N ARG A 278 -19.04 19.07 -3.75
CA ARG A 278 -20.37 19.25 -4.36
C ARG A 278 -20.33 19.42 -5.88
N TYR A 279 -19.28 20.06 -6.40
CA TYR A 279 -19.12 20.31 -7.84
C TYR A 279 -18.05 19.44 -8.50
N GLY A 280 -17.24 18.72 -7.71
CA GLY A 280 -16.12 17.94 -8.19
C GLY A 280 -16.26 16.43 -8.04
N ALA A 281 -17.03 15.94 -7.08
CA ALA A 281 -17.20 14.49 -6.90
C ALA A 281 -18.04 13.87 -8.02
N TYR A 282 -17.74 12.61 -8.36
CA TYR A 282 -18.51 11.87 -9.37
C TYR A 282 -20.00 11.68 -9.00
N SER A 283 -20.28 11.54 -7.70
CA SER A 283 -21.64 11.54 -7.15
C SER A 283 -21.57 11.86 -5.65
N PRO A 284 -22.69 12.21 -5.00
CA PRO A 284 -22.74 12.43 -3.55
C PRO A 284 -22.26 11.23 -2.70
N GLU A 285 -22.36 10.01 -3.23
CA GLU A 285 -21.91 8.78 -2.56
C GLU A 285 -20.42 8.48 -2.80
N LYS A 286 -19.82 9.12 -3.81
CA LYS A 286 -18.41 8.95 -4.19
C LYS A 286 -17.56 10.07 -3.61
N THR A 287 -17.70 10.27 -2.30
CA THR A 287 -16.95 11.24 -1.52
C THR A 287 -16.22 10.57 -0.36
N TYR A 288 -15.21 11.25 0.17
CA TYR A 288 -14.56 10.94 1.43
C TYR A 288 -14.88 12.05 2.43
N SER A 289 -15.70 11.76 3.42
CA SER A 289 -16.03 12.75 4.45
C SER A 289 -14.84 13.05 5.34
N TYR A 290 -14.82 14.25 5.91
CA TYR A 290 -13.82 14.66 6.89
C TYR A 290 -13.64 13.66 8.06
N LYS A 291 -14.74 13.05 8.52
CA LYS A 291 -14.68 12.00 9.55
C LYS A 291 -13.98 10.75 9.03
N GLU A 292 -14.30 10.31 7.82
CA GLU A 292 -13.68 9.13 7.21
C GLU A 292 -12.19 9.30 6.98
N ILE A 293 -11.75 10.49 6.55
CA ILE A 293 -10.32 10.83 6.42
C ILE A 293 -9.63 10.69 7.78
N LYS A 294 -10.22 11.25 8.84
CA LYS A 294 -9.68 11.14 10.21
C LYS A 294 -9.63 9.69 10.72
N ASP A 295 -10.68 8.92 10.50
CA ASP A 295 -10.75 7.52 10.91
C ASP A 295 -9.73 6.66 10.13
N LEU A 296 -9.49 6.99 8.86
CA LEU A 296 -8.50 6.32 8.03
C LEU A 296 -7.06 6.58 8.51
N LEU A 297 -6.74 7.79 8.97
CA LEU A 297 -5.43 8.10 9.56
C LEU A 297 -5.11 7.18 10.73
N ARG A 298 -6.07 6.94 11.65
CA ARG A 298 -5.86 5.98 12.75
C ARG A 298 -5.75 4.55 12.25
N TYR A 299 -6.59 4.16 11.29
CA TYR A 299 -6.55 2.82 10.70
C TYR A 299 -5.18 2.48 10.09
N ALA A 300 -4.60 3.43 9.36
CA ALA A 300 -3.28 3.31 8.75
C ALA A 300 -2.18 3.29 9.81
N LEU A 301 -2.25 4.20 10.78
CA LEU A 301 -1.24 4.33 11.83
C LEU A 301 -1.00 3.04 12.59
N VAL A 302 -2.07 2.33 13.01
CA VAL A 302 -1.98 1.04 13.74
C VAL A 302 -1.30 -0.06 12.91
N ARG A 303 -1.27 0.09 11.58
CA ARG A 303 -0.57 -0.79 10.64
C ARG A 303 0.83 -0.32 10.30
N GLY A 304 1.34 0.70 11.00
CA GLY A 304 2.64 1.30 10.72
C GLY A 304 2.68 2.07 9.39
N VAL A 305 1.51 2.48 8.87
CA VAL A 305 1.40 3.23 7.61
C VAL A 305 1.00 4.66 7.95
N ARG A 306 1.81 5.64 7.56
CA ARG A 306 1.40 7.05 7.55
C ARG A 306 0.77 7.40 6.21
N ILE A 307 -0.10 8.40 6.21
CA ILE A 307 -0.72 8.91 5.00
C ILE A 307 -0.06 10.23 4.66
N ILE A 308 0.47 10.34 3.45
CA ILE A 308 0.86 11.62 2.85
C ILE A 308 -0.27 11.99 1.89
N MET A 309 -0.91 13.12 2.14
CA MET A 309 -1.98 13.63 1.28
C MET A 309 -1.38 14.47 0.17
N GLU A 310 -1.87 14.26 -1.05
CA GLU A 310 -1.60 15.11 -2.18
C GLU A 310 -2.82 15.92 -2.58
N ILE A 311 -2.62 17.23 -2.71
CA ILE A 311 -3.52 18.14 -3.41
C ILE A 311 -2.71 18.76 -4.54
N ASP A 312 -2.80 18.13 -5.71
CA ASP A 312 -2.00 18.49 -6.86
C ASP A 312 -2.39 19.88 -7.40
N SER A 313 -1.37 20.70 -7.66
CA SER A 313 -1.50 22.05 -8.15
C SER A 313 -0.20 22.60 -8.78
N PRO A 314 -0.28 23.55 -9.72
CA PRO A 314 -1.47 24.16 -10.28
C PRO A 314 -2.07 23.39 -11.45
N ALA A 315 -1.39 22.41 -12.04
CA ALA A 315 -2.00 21.49 -13.00
C ALA A 315 -2.98 20.54 -12.28
N HIS A 316 -3.55 19.59 -13.02
CA HIS A 316 -4.38 18.54 -12.43
C HIS A 316 -5.49 19.09 -11.51
N ALA A 317 -6.05 20.24 -11.90
CA ALA A 317 -7.08 20.94 -11.14
C ALA A 317 -8.22 21.35 -12.06
N GLY A 318 -9.42 20.83 -11.82
CA GLY A 318 -10.54 20.92 -12.75
C GLY A 318 -11.88 20.92 -12.05
N TYR A 319 -12.61 19.81 -12.15
CA TYR A 319 -13.91 19.66 -11.51
C TYR A 319 -13.78 19.79 -9.98
N GLY A 320 -14.59 20.68 -9.40
CA GLY A 320 -14.49 21.17 -8.03
C GLY A 320 -14.13 22.65 -7.95
N TRP A 321 -13.47 23.22 -8.97
CA TRP A 321 -13.08 24.64 -9.02
C TRP A 321 -13.95 25.50 -9.93
N GLN A 322 -14.65 24.88 -10.89
CA GLN A 322 -15.40 25.54 -11.95
C GLN A 322 -16.55 26.44 -11.46
N TRP A 323 -17.14 26.09 -10.30
CA TRP A 323 -18.26 26.83 -9.72
C TRP A 323 -17.89 28.26 -9.30
N GLY A 324 -16.59 28.55 -9.10
CA GLY A 324 -16.14 29.87 -8.64
C GLY A 324 -16.53 31.01 -9.58
N LYS A 325 -16.52 30.77 -10.89
CA LYS A 325 -16.90 31.77 -11.89
C LYS A 325 -18.36 32.20 -11.73
N ASP A 326 -19.26 31.22 -11.64
CA ASP A 326 -20.70 31.46 -11.49
C ASP A 326 -21.04 32.11 -10.14
N ALA A 327 -20.18 31.91 -9.13
CA ALA A 327 -20.28 32.54 -7.82
C ALA A 327 -19.65 33.95 -7.76
N GLY A 328 -19.14 34.49 -8.87
CA GLY A 328 -18.53 35.82 -8.93
C GLY A 328 -17.11 35.90 -8.35
N LEU A 329 -16.40 34.77 -8.24
CA LEU A 329 -15.02 34.71 -7.74
C LEU A 329 -13.96 34.75 -8.86
N GLY A 330 -14.38 35.08 -10.08
CA GLY A 330 -13.53 35.02 -11.27
C GLY A 330 -13.17 33.58 -11.68
N ASN A 331 -12.25 33.45 -12.64
CA ASN A 331 -11.78 32.14 -13.11
C ASN A 331 -10.73 31.61 -12.13
N MET A 332 -11.11 30.77 -11.17
CA MET A 332 -10.14 30.10 -10.27
C MET A 332 -9.41 28.95 -10.97
N VAL A 333 -10.05 28.36 -11.98
CA VAL A 333 -9.51 27.35 -12.89
C VAL A 333 -9.63 27.87 -14.32
N ILE A 334 -8.61 27.56 -15.13
CA ILE A 334 -8.51 27.95 -16.54
C ILE A 334 -8.24 26.72 -17.41
N CYS A 335 -8.56 26.85 -18.69
CA CYS A 335 -8.49 25.78 -19.70
C CYS A 335 -9.34 24.54 -19.41
N LEU A 336 -10.22 24.58 -18.40
CA LEU A 336 -11.04 23.44 -18.01
C LEU A 336 -11.95 23.00 -19.16
N GLY A 337 -11.75 21.77 -19.63
CA GLY A 337 -12.56 21.20 -20.70
C GLY A 337 -12.33 21.82 -22.10
N ASN A 338 -11.27 22.62 -22.28
CA ASN A 338 -10.91 23.17 -23.60
C ASN A 338 -10.66 22.06 -24.64
N ARG A 339 -10.98 22.36 -25.91
CA ARG A 339 -10.83 21.44 -27.06
C ARG A 339 -10.22 22.17 -28.27
N PRO A 340 -9.41 21.49 -29.10
CA PRO A 340 -8.83 20.16 -28.87
C PRO A 340 -7.94 20.19 -27.62
N TRP A 341 -7.96 19.13 -26.81
CA TRP A 341 -7.37 19.17 -25.46
C TRP A 341 -5.84 19.15 -25.51
N GLU A 342 -5.29 18.59 -26.57
CA GLU A 342 -3.87 18.46 -26.89
C GLU A 342 -3.17 19.84 -26.86
N ASP A 343 -3.88 20.89 -27.27
CA ASP A 343 -3.40 22.28 -27.30
C ASP A 343 -3.25 22.91 -25.91
N TYR A 344 -3.80 22.28 -24.86
CA TYR A 344 -3.86 22.86 -23.52
C TYR A 344 -3.33 21.96 -22.41
N CYS A 345 -3.32 20.63 -22.59
CA CYS A 345 -2.91 19.68 -21.54
C CYS A 345 -2.44 18.33 -22.12
N LEU A 346 -1.90 17.46 -21.27
CA LEU A 346 -1.41 16.13 -21.68
C LEU A 346 -2.50 15.07 -21.72
N GLN A 347 -3.58 15.23 -20.93
CA GLN A 347 -4.72 14.33 -20.91
C GLN A 347 -6.02 15.11 -20.63
N PRO A 348 -7.16 14.74 -21.24
CA PRO A 348 -8.43 15.38 -20.94
C PRO A 348 -9.06 14.83 -19.64
N PRO A 349 -9.86 15.64 -18.91
CA PRO A 349 -10.11 17.06 -19.17
C PRO A 349 -8.88 17.90 -18.80
N CYS A 350 -8.56 18.90 -19.61
CA CYS A 350 -7.59 19.91 -19.20
C CYS A 350 -8.09 20.66 -17.96
N GLY A 351 -7.19 21.36 -17.27
CA GLY A 351 -7.53 22.26 -16.19
C GLY A 351 -6.28 22.64 -15.38
N GLN A 352 -6.09 23.94 -15.16
CA GLN A 352 -5.04 24.44 -14.26
C GLN A 352 -5.60 25.57 -13.39
N LEU A 353 -5.14 25.65 -12.15
CA LEU A 353 -5.44 26.78 -11.28
C LEU A 353 -4.89 28.08 -11.88
N ASN A 354 -5.67 29.16 -11.73
CA ASN A 354 -5.28 30.49 -12.18
C ASN A 354 -4.36 31.13 -11.12
N PRO A 355 -3.08 31.37 -11.41
CA PRO A 355 -2.13 31.94 -10.45
C PRO A 355 -2.38 33.43 -10.15
N LEU A 356 -3.18 34.12 -10.96
CA LEU A 356 -3.49 35.54 -10.77
C LEU A 356 -4.73 35.76 -9.90
N ASN A 357 -5.61 34.76 -9.81
CA ASN A 357 -6.84 34.88 -9.06
C ASN A 357 -6.61 34.65 -7.55
N ASN A 358 -6.78 35.69 -6.73
CA ASN A 358 -6.62 35.61 -5.27
C ASN A 358 -7.62 34.65 -4.59
N HIS A 359 -8.78 34.40 -5.20
CA HIS A 359 -9.75 33.44 -4.68
C HIS A 359 -9.22 32.00 -4.76
N THR A 360 -8.38 31.67 -5.74
CA THR A 360 -7.70 30.37 -5.82
C THR A 360 -6.99 30.04 -4.50
N TYR A 361 -6.14 30.95 -4.02
CA TYR A 361 -5.39 30.80 -2.78
C TYR A 361 -6.28 30.83 -1.52
N THR A 362 -7.37 31.58 -1.56
CA THR A 362 -8.37 31.59 -0.47
C THR A 362 -9.00 30.21 -0.31
N TRP A 363 -9.33 29.53 -1.41
CA TRP A 363 -9.93 28.20 -1.40
C TRP A 363 -8.92 27.09 -1.12
N LEU A 364 -7.70 27.18 -1.64
CA LEU A 364 -6.58 26.34 -1.19
C LEU A 364 -6.42 26.42 0.32
N GLY A 365 -6.44 27.62 0.90
CA GLY A 365 -6.35 27.80 2.35
C GLY A 365 -7.49 27.18 3.15
N LYS A 366 -8.70 27.07 2.58
CA LYS A 366 -9.82 26.36 3.21
C LYS A 366 -9.61 24.84 3.17
N ILE A 367 -9.13 24.32 2.05
CA ILE A 367 -8.81 22.90 1.87
C ILE A 367 -7.68 22.51 2.84
N TYR A 368 -6.57 23.24 2.82
CA TYR A 368 -5.43 22.98 3.69
C TYR A 368 -5.81 23.06 5.17
N LYS A 369 -6.61 24.05 5.57
CA LYS A 369 -7.09 24.18 6.96
C LYS A 369 -7.75 22.90 7.47
N ASP A 370 -8.65 22.31 6.70
CA ASP A 370 -9.34 21.10 7.14
C ASP A 370 -8.37 19.91 7.17
N LEU A 371 -7.51 19.75 6.16
CA LEU A 371 -6.54 18.66 6.12
C LEU A 371 -5.54 18.76 7.29
N VAL A 372 -4.84 19.88 7.46
CA VAL A 372 -3.82 20.03 8.52
C VAL A 372 -4.41 19.92 9.94
N SER A 373 -5.73 20.10 10.10
CA SER A 373 -6.41 19.94 11.39
C SER A 373 -6.57 18.48 11.84
N VAL A 374 -6.50 17.51 10.91
CA VAL A 374 -6.60 16.07 11.22
C VAL A 374 -5.27 15.34 11.08
N PHE A 375 -4.37 15.82 10.21
CA PHE A 375 -3.07 15.21 10.00
C PHE A 375 -2.11 15.46 11.19
N PRO A 376 -1.17 14.53 11.47
CA PRO A 376 -0.11 14.75 12.43
C PRO A 376 0.66 16.07 12.18
N LYS A 377 0.98 16.79 13.25
CA LYS A 377 1.81 18.00 13.14
C LYS A 377 3.19 17.70 12.54
N GLY A 378 3.55 18.47 11.52
CA GLY A 378 4.80 18.29 10.79
C GLY A 378 4.85 17.02 9.94
N GLU A 379 3.70 16.45 9.57
CA GLU A 379 3.62 15.45 8.49
C GLU A 379 4.02 16.10 7.16
N ALA A 380 4.56 15.29 6.25
CA ALA A 380 4.85 15.74 4.90
C ALA A 380 3.54 15.96 4.11
N PHE A 381 3.55 16.92 3.20
CA PHE A 381 2.39 17.22 2.35
C PHE A 381 2.84 17.32 0.89
N HIS A 382 2.15 16.62 0.00
CA HIS A 382 2.46 16.62 -1.43
C HIS A 382 1.64 17.71 -2.12
N MET A 383 2.31 18.63 -2.80
CA MET A 383 1.67 19.74 -3.53
C MET A 383 1.53 19.47 -5.04
N GLY A 384 1.95 18.29 -5.47
CA GLY A 384 1.94 17.87 -6.87
C GLY A 384 2.97 18.62 -7.68
N GLY A 385 2.52 19.37 -8.68
CA GLY A 385 3.42 20.21 -9.47
C GLY A 385 4.12 19.46 -10.60
N ASP A 386 3.45 18.45 -11.15
CA ASP A 386 3.74 17.82 -12.41
C ASP A 386 2.98 18.51 -13.57
N GLU A 387 3.46 18.23 -14.79
CA GLU A 387 2.72 18.43 -16.04
C GLU A 387 2.08 19.82 -16.32
N VAL A 388 2.55 20.90 -15.66
CA VAL A 388 2.05 22.26 -15.94
C VAL A 388 2.29 22.65 -17.39
N ALA A 389 1.20 22.77 -18.13
CA ALA A 389 1.16 23.16 -19.51
C ALA A 389 1.23 24.69 -19.64
N VAL A 390 2.43 25.20 -19.94
CA VAL A 390 2.66 26.62 -20.27
C VAL A 390 1.73 27.10 -21.40
N ARG A 391 1.38 26.21 -22.34
CA ARG A 391 0.43 26.50 -23.43
C ARG A 391 -0.97 26.89 -22.94
N CYS A 392 -1.45 26.33 -21.83
CA CYS A 392 -2.73 26.76 -21.22
C CYS A 392 -2.65 28.21 -20.72
N TRP A 393 -1.56 28.57 -20.02
CA TRP A 393 -1.38 29.93 -19.52
C TRP A 393 -1.13 30.93 -20.64
N ASN A 394 -0.34 30.56 -21.64
CA ASN A 394 -0.01 31.42 -22.78
C ASN A 394 -1.16 31.64 -23.77
N THR A 395 -2.27 30.91 -23.61
CA THR A 395 -3.52 31.11 -24.39
C THR A 395 -4.64 31.74 -23.56
N THR A 396 -4.36 32.10 -22.30
CA THR A 396 -5.31 32.77 -21.41
C THR A 396 -5.05 34.27 -21.41
N ASP A 397 -5.95 35.06 -22.00
CA ASP A 397 -5.81 36.52 -22.19
C ASP A 397 -5.44 37.25 -20.90
N GLU A 398 -6.13 36.97 -19.79
CA GLU A 398 -5.86 37.56 -18.47
C GLU A 398 -4.40 37.35 -18.02
N ILE A 399 -3.83 36.18 -18.28
CA ILE A 399 -2.44 35.87 -17.90
C ILE A 399 -1.47 36.58 -18.83
N VAL A 400 -1.71 36.53 -20.14
CA VAL A 400 -0.84 37.19 -21.14
C VAL A 400 -0.79 38.70 -20.91
N GLU A 401 -1.94 39.34 -20.69
CA GLU A 401 -2.04 40.76 -20.39
C GLU A 401 -1.34 41.11 -19.07
N TRP A 402 -1.47 40.28 -18.04
CA TRP A 402 -0.76 40.47 -16.78
C TRP A 402 0.77 40.35 -16.95
N MET A 403 1.25 39.34 -17.68
CA MET A 403 2.68 39.17 -17.95
C MET A 403 3.24 40.41 -18.65
N GLN A 404 2.56 40.90 -19.70
CA GLN A 404 2.98 42.08 -20.45
C GLN A 404 2.95 43.36 -19.60
N SER A 405 1.87 43.60 -18.86
CA SER A 405 1.71 44.79 -18.01
C SER A 405 2.68 44.82 -16.82
N ASN A 406 3.20 43.66 -16.41
CA ASN A 406 4.23 43.52 -15.38
C ASN A 406 5.66 43.42 -15.97
N ASN A 407 5.87 43.84 -17.23
CA ASN A 407 7.16 43.82 -17.92
C ASN A 407 7.83 42.43 -17.98
N ARG A 408 7.04 41.35 -17.99
CA ARG A 408 7.53 39.99 -18.20
C ARG A 408 7.41 39.59 -19.65
N SER A 409 8.38 38.80 -20.12
CA SER A 409 8.31 38.19 -21.45
C SER A 409 7.31 37.03 -21.47
N LEU A 410 6.90 36.59 -22.66
CA LEU A 410 6.05 35.39 -22.84
C LEU A 410 6.90 34.14 -23.12
N SER A 411 8.15 34.11 -22.65
CA SER A 411 9.02 32.94 -22.75
C SER A 411 8.60 31.86 -21.76
N GLU A 412 8.95 30.61 -22.05
CA GLU A 412 8.75 29.49 -21.14
C GLU A 412 9.39 29.75 -19.76
N SER A 413 10.62 30.27 -19.72
CA SER A 413 11.29 30.64 -18.47
C SER A 413 10.51 31.66 -17.62
N ALA A 414 9.83 32.62 -18.24
CA ALA A 414 9.03 33.60 -17.52
C ALA A 414 7.74 32.98 -16.96
N TYR A 415 7.17 31.97 -17.64
CA TYR A 415 6.06 31.19 -17.11
C TYR A 415 6.50 30.25 -15.98
N LEU A 416 7.73 29.71 -16.00
CA LEU A 416 8.30 28.99 -14.86
C LEU A 416 8.47 29.91 -13.64
N ASP A 417 8.85 31.17 -13.83
CA ASP A 417 8.87 32.17 -12.75
C ASP A 417 7.45 32.39 -12.16
N LEU A 418 6.42 32.50 -13.01
CA LEU A 418 5.02 32.58 -12.57
C LEU A 418 4.57 31.32 -11.82
N TRP A 419 5.03 30.13 -12.25
CA TRP A 419 4.74 28.88 -11.56
C TRP A 419 5.41 28.81 -10.19
N SER A 420 6.68 29.21 -10.08
CA SER A 420 7.40 29.34 -8.82
C SER A 420 6.67 30.29 -7.85
N GLU A 421 6.16 31.41 -8.36
CA GLU A 421 5.33 32.34 -7.57
C GLU A 421 4.02 31.71 -7.09
N PHE A 422 3.36 30.90 -7.92
CA PHE A 422 2.19 30.15 -7.50
C PHE A 422 2.53 29.22 -6.33
N HIS A 423 3.58 28.41 -6.45
CA HIS A 423 4.02 27.49 -5.40
C HIS A 423 4.35 28.22 -4.11
N ASN A 424 5.09 29.33 -4.18
CA ASN A 424 5.45 30.11 -3.00
C ASN A 424 4.22 30.70 -2.28
N ARG A 425 3.22 31.16 -3.03
CA ARG A 425 1.95 31.65 -2.47
C ARG A 425 1.12 30.51 -1.87
N ALA A 426 1.00 29.38 -2.55
CA ALA A 426 0.29 28.21 -2.04
C ALA A 426 0.94 27.67 -0.76
N LEU A 427 2.28 27.61 -0.74
CA LEU A 427 3.08 27.25 0.43
C LEU A 427 2.86 28.22 1.60
N THR A 428 2.88 29.53 1.34
CA THR A 428 2.61 30.54 2.38
C THR A 428 1.22 30.33 3.00
N VAL A 429 0.22 30.03 2.17
CA VAL A 429 -1.14 29.73 2.65
C VAL A 429 -1.16 28.43 3.47
N TYR A 430 -0.44 27.39 3.04
CA TYR A 430 -0.32 26.14 3.79
C TYR A 430 0.34 26.37 5.16
N ASP A 431 1.48 27.06 5.20
CA ASP A 431 2.25 27.34 6.43
C ASP A 431 1.41 28.19 7.41
N ASP A 432 0.60 29.14 6.93
CA ASP A 432 -0.38 29.87 7.75
C ASP A 432 -1.42 28.93 8.40
N LYS A 433 -1.87 27.89 7.69
CA LYS A 433 -2.84 26.92 8.24
C LYS A 433 -2.21 25.94 9.22
N VAL A 434 -0.97 25.52 8.98
CA VAL A 434 -0.22 24.66 9.91
C VAL A 434 0.19 25.44 11.17
N GLY A 435 0.51 26.73 11.02
CA GLY A 435 1.03 27.60 12.08
C GLY A 435 2.54 27.47 12.30
N ASP A 436 3.25 26.78 11.40
CA ASP A 436 4.71 26.69 11.33
C ASP A 436 5.16 26.33 9.91
N SER A 437 6.48 26.23 9.69
CA SER A 437 7.10 25.85 8.42
C SER A 437 7.95 24.58 8.54
N ASN A 438 7.54 23.64 9.40
CA ASN A 438 8.32 22.44 9.73
C ASN A 438 7.96 21.19 8.91
N SER A 439 6.79 21.18 8.26
CA SER A 439 6.44 20.10 7.32
C SER A 439 7.48 20.04 6.20
N ASP A 440 7.77 18.86 5.66
CA ASP A 440 8.43 18.74 4.36
C ASP A 440 7.35 18.88 3.26
N ILE A 441 7.58 19.70 2.23
CA ILE A 441 6.71 19.73 1.03
C ILE A 441 7.31 18.80 0.00
N ILE A 442 6.47 17.94 -0.58
CA ILE A 442 6.85 17.08 -1.69
C ILE A 442 6.25 17.67 -2.98
N VAL A 443 7.04 17.66 -4.05
CA VAL A 443 6.61 18.00 -5.41
C VAL A 443 7.13 16.95 -6.39
N TRP A 444 6.41 16.72 -7.47
CA TRP A 444 6.86 15.85 -8.55
C TRP A 444 8.04 16.45 -9.31
N SER A 445 8.86 15.58 -9.92
CA SER A 445 9.83 16.02 -10.91
C SER A 445 9.12 16.65 -12.12
N SER A 446 9.50 17.85 -12.51
CA SER A 446 8.90 18.58 -13.62
C SER A 446 9.88 19.61 -14.19
N GLY A 447 9.42 20.44 -15.14
CA GLY A 447 10.22 21.57 -15.62
C GLY A 447 10.64 22.52 -14.50
N LEU A 448 9.86 22.69 -13.43
CA LEU A 448 10.21 23.56 -12.30
C LEU A 448 11.31 22.97 -11.41
N THR A 449 11.42 21.63 -11.38
CA THR A 449 12.39 20.90 -10.57
C THR A 449 13.56 20.39 -11.42
N ASP A 450 13.75 20.89 -12.63
CA ASP A 450 14.89 20.49 -13.46
C ASP A 450 16.20 20.83 -12.70
N PRO A 451 17.16 19.89 -12.60
CA PRO A 451 18.42 20.11 -11.87
C PRO A 451 19.18 21.39 -12.26
N GLU A 452 19.05 21.85 -13.51
CA GLU A 452 19.74 23.06 -13.99
C GLU A 452 19.14 24.36 -13.45
N ILE A 453 17.87 24.36 -13.03
CA ILE A 453 17.15 25.59 -12.64
C ILE A 453 16.47 25.53 -11.27
N ILE A 454 16.32 24.36 -10.66
CA ILE A 454 15.56 24.17 -9.41
C ILE A 454 16.04 25.08 -8.27
N GLU A 455 17.35 25.31 -8.12
CA GLU A 455 17.90 26.16 -7.05
C GLU A 455 17.48 27.64 -7.15
N LYS A 456 16.97 28.07 -8.32
CA LYS A 456 16.35 29.40 -8.48
C LYS A 456 14.95 29.45 -7.89
N HIS A 457 14.23 28.32 -7.87
CA HIS A 457 12.79 28.28 -7.68
C HIS A 457 12.35 27.67 -6.36
N LEU A 458 13.04 26.63 -5.87
CA LEU A 458 12.62 25.83 -4.72
C LEU A 458 13.79 25.70 -3.72
N ASP A 459 13.53 25.91 -2.43
CA ASP A 459 14.56 25.73 -1.39
C ASP A 459 14.67 24.25 -1.00
N LYS A 460 15.86 23.66 -1.16
CA LYS A 460 16.19 22.28 -0.75
C LYS A 460 15.94 21.96 0.72
N LYS A 461 15.84 22.96 1.60
CA LYS A 461 15.45 22.77 3.01
C LYS A 461 13.96 22.54 3.19
N ARG A 462 13.14 23.02 2.26
CA ARG A 462 11.68 23.00 2.34
C ARG A 462 11.05 21.94 1.43
N TYR A 463 11.68 21.67 0.28
CA TYR A 463 11.16 20.79 -0.76
C TYR A 463 11.92 19.46 -0.84
N THR A 464 11.15 18.38 -0.94
CA THR A 464 11.54 17.03 -1.34
C THR A 464 11.00 16.81 -2.75
N VAL A 465 11.77 16.16 -3.63
CA VAL A 465 11.35 15.91 -5.01
C VAL A 465 11.02 14.43 -5.19
N GLU A 466 9.82 14.12 -5.67
CA GLU A 466 9.42 12.78 -6.08
C GLU A 466 9.64 12.61 -7.58
N VAL A 467 10.57 11.72 -7.97
CA VAL A 467 11.14 11.68 -9.32
C VAL A 467 10.57 10.52 -10.13
N TRP A 468 9.83 10.84 -11.18
CA TRP A 468 9.23 9.86 -12.09
C TRP A 468 9.97 9.73 -13.44
N GLN A 469 10.75 10.75 -13.84
CA GLN A 469 11.39 10.79 -15.17
C GLN A 469 12.59 9.83 -15.32
N GLY A 470 13.27 9.45 -14.24
CA GLY A 470 14.38 8.50 -14.29
C GLY A 470 15.45 8.64 -13.19
N ASP A 471 16.31 7.63 -13.08
CA ASP A 471 17.36 7.56 -12.06
C ASP A 471 18.39 8.70 -12.15
N ARG A 472 18.74 9.14 -13.36
CA ARG A 472 19.71 10.23 -13.54
C ARG A 472 19.24 11.53 -12.86
N VAL A 473 17.97 11.89 -13.07
CA VAL A 473 17.37 13.07 -12.44
C VAL A 473 17.37 12.93 -10.91
N SER A 474 17.09 11.71 -10.41
CA SER A 474 17.14 11.41 -8.97
C SER A 474 18.54 11.66 -8.38
N VAL A 475 19.59 11.20 -9.08
CA VAL A 475 20.99 11.38 -8.64
C VAL A 475 21.40 12.85 -8.71
N ASP A 476 21.07 13.54 -9.80
CA ASP A 476 21.45 14.94 -10.00
C ASP A 476 20.81 15.84 -8.93
N LEU A 477 19.52 15.65 -8.62
CA LEU A 477 18.82 16.37 -7.55
C LEU A 477 19.39 16.07 -6.15
N ALA A 478 19.67 14.80 -5.86
CA ALA A 478 20.29 14.42 -4.59
C ALA A 478 21.70 15.03 -4.44
N ASN A 479 22.47 15.10 -5.53
CA ASN A 479 23.80 15.74 -5.52
C ASN A 479 23.73 17.26 -5.32
N LEU A 480 22.63 17.90 -5.71
CA LEU A 480 22.33 19.31 -5.40
C LEU A 480 21.86 19.52 -3.94
N GLY A 481 21.63 18.44 -3.20
CA GLY A 481 21.27 18.48 -1.77
C GLY A 481 19.77 18.37 -1.48
N TYR A 482 18.93 18.06 -2.49
CA TYR A 482 17.51 17.80 -2.27
C TYR A 482 17.29 16.40 -1.73
N LYS A 483 16.28 16.25 -0.87
CA LYS A 483 15.73 14.93 -0.57
C LYS A 483 14.96 14.44 -1.80
N VAL A 484 15.06 13.15 -2.10
CA VAL A 484 14.49 12.53 -3.29
C VAL A 484 13.72 11.26 -2.90
N ILE A 485 12.53 11.10 -3.50
CA ILE A 485 11.74 9.88 -3.49
C ILE A 485 11.73 9.35 -4.93
N VAL A 486 12.03 8.08 -5.14
CA VAL A 486 12.12 7.50 -6.49
C VAL A 486 10.77 6.88 -6.87
N ALA A 487 10.20 7.31 -8.00
CA ALA A 487 8.92 6.84 -8.51
C ALA A 487 8.99 6.63 -10.05
N VAL A 488 10.13 6.12 -10.54
CA VAL A 488 10.42 6.06 -11.99
C VAL A 488 9.33 5.35 -12.80
N GLU A 489 8.80 6.04 -13.81
CA GLU A 489 7.61 5.62 -14.57
C GLU A 489 7.78 4.26 -15.26
N ASP A 490 9.00 3.96 -15.73
CA ASP A 490 9.26 2.70 -16.44
C ASP A 490 9.22 1.50 -15.50
N ILE A 491 9.34 1.64 -14.17
CA ILE A 491 9.44 0.46 -13.29
C ILE A 491 8.33 0.44 -12.24
N TYR A 492 8.02 1.60 -11.69
CA TYR A 492 7.18 1.70 -10.50
C TYR A 492 5.73 2.10 -10.78
N TYR A 493 5.38 2.43 -12.03
CA TYR A 493 3.99 2.69 -12.42
C TYR A 493 3.27 1.35 -12.68
N LEU A 494 2.28 1.07 -11.85
CA LEU A 494 1.54 -0.19 -11.84
C LEU A 494 0.35 -0.19 -12.81
N ASP A 495 -0.06 0.97 -13.31
CA ASP A 495 -1.09 1.14 -14.34
C ASP A 495 -0.57 0.84 -15.77
N HIS A 496 0.75 0.86 -15.98
CA HIS A 496 1.39 0.57 -17.25
C HIS A 496 1.13 -0.85 -17.78
N GLY A 497 1.12 -0.97 -19.12
CA GLY A 497 0.86 -2.21 -19.87
C GLY A 497 -0.57 -2.37 -20.40
N LEU A 498 -1.45 -1.39 -20.14
CA LEU A 498 -2.82 -1.37 -20.66
C LEU A 498 -3.03 -0.47 -21.87
N ARG A 499 -2.11 0.50 -22.08
CA ARG A 499 -2.12 1.39 -23.25
C ARG A 499 -0.73 1.47 -23.89
N PRO A 500 -0.59 1.44 -25.22
CA PRO A 500 0.68 1.73 -25.87
C PRO A 500 1.12 3.19 -25.64
N PRO A 501 2.42 3.50 -25.53
CA PRO A 501 3.57 2.60 -25.62
C PRO A 501 4.01 2.01 -24.26
N THR A 502 3.19 2.06 -23.21
CA THR A 502 3.57 1.60 -21.86
C THR A 502 3.74 0.08 -21.79
N THR A 503 4.63 -0.40 -20.93
CA THR A 503 4.96 -1.82 -20.76
C THR A 503 4.54 -2.32 -19.38
N TYR A 504 3.92 -3.50 -19.32
CA TYR A 504 3.65 -4.16 -18.04
C TYR A 504 4.96 -4.70 -17.45
N HIS A 505 5.32 -4.22 -16.27
CA HIS A 505 6.46 -4.75 -15.53
C HIS A 505 6.01 -5.71 -14.43
N SER A 506 6.62 -6.89 -14.45
CA SER A 506 6.38 -7.93 -13.44
C SER A 506 7.05 -7.59 -12.11
N TRP A 507 6.64 -8.29 -11.05
CA TRP A 507 7.26 -8.17 -9.73
C TRP A 507 8.78 -8.42 -9.76
N LYS A 508 9.30 -9.23 -10.72
CA LYS A 508 10.73 -9.52 -10.84
C LYS A 508 11.52 -8.28 -11.24
N VAL A 509 10.97 -7.44 -12.13
CA VAL A 509 11.60 -6.18 -12.56
C VAL A 509 11.67 -5.22 -11.38
N ILE A 510 10.55 -5.03 -10.67
CA ILE A 510 10.46 -4.18 -9.47
C ILE A 510 11.43 -4.66 -8.39
N TYR A 511 11.46 -5.97 -8.10
CA TYR A 511 12.37 -6.54 -7.11
C TYR A 511 13.84 -6.34 -7.49
N ASN A 512 14.18 -6.51 -8.78
CA ASN A 512 15.55 -6.41 -9.25
C ASN A 512 16.05 -4.96 -9.38
N ASN A 513 15.14 -3.98 -9.41
CA ASN A 513 15.51 -2.59 -9.51
C ASN A 513 16.13 -2.10 -8.21
N LYS A 514 17.41 -1.71 -8.26
CA LYS A 514 18.10 -1.11 -7.12
C LYS A 514 17.92 0.40 -7.17
N LEU A 515 17.78 1.04 -6.01
CA LEU A 515 17.74 2.49 -5.99
C LEU A 515 19.08 3.07 -6.44
N PRO A 516 19.06 4.23 -7.13
CA PRO A 516 20.27 4.88 -7.57
C PRO A 516 21.12 5.35 -6.38
N MET A 517 22.44 5.35 -6.57
CA MET A 517 23.39 5.84 -5.57
C MET A 517 23.79 7.29 -5.87
N ALA A 518 23.55 8.18 -4.91
CA ALA A 518 24.03 9.56 -4.94
C ALA A 518 25.25 9.74 -3.99
N ASN A 519 25.91 10.90 -4.08
CA ASN A 519 27.07 11.20 -3.21
C ASN A 519 26.71 11.15 -1.71
N ASN A 520 25.50 11.59 -1.37
CA ASN A 520 24.91 11.43 -0.04
C ASN A 520 23.69 10.51 -0.15
N SER A 521 23.87 9.23 0.15
CA SER A 521 22.80 8.22 0.07
C SER A 521 21.60 8.53 0.97
N ASN A 522 21.79 9.29 2.06
CA ASN A 522 20.70 9.66 2.97
C ASN A 522 19.69 10.64 2.34
N LEU A 523 20.00 11.22 1.18
CA LEU A 523 19.09 12.07 0.43
C LEU A 523 18.13 11.28 -0.46
N ILE A 524 18.46 10.03 -0.80
CA ILE A 524 17.51 9.11 -1.41
C ILE A 524 16.69 8.48 -0.28
N LEU A 525 15.50 9.01 -0.04
CA LEU A 525 14.66 8.60 1.09
C LEU A 525 14.11 7.18 0.93
N GLY A 526 13.94 6.75 -0.33
CA GLY A 526 13.39 5.46 -0.72
C GLY A 526 12.62 5.60 -2.03
N ALA A 527 11.56 4.80 -2.20
CA ALA A 527 10.77 4.78 -3.42
C ALA A 527 9.29 4.50 -3.16
N GLU A 528 8.47 4.78 -4.18
CA GLU A 528 7.06 4.45 -4.23
C GLU A 528 6.73 3.63 -5.47
N THR A 529 5.76 2.73 -5.35
CA THR A 529 5.01 2.25 -6.52
C THR A 529 3.76 3.10 -6.69
N CYS A 530 3.45 3.49 -7.93
CA CYS A 530 2.34 4.39 -8.23
C CYS A 530 1.22 3.66 -8.96
N MET A 531 -0.01 3.85 -8.49
CA MET A 531 -1.21 3.34 -9.14
C MET A 531 -2.09 4.52 -9.56
N PHE A 532 -1.78 5.10 -10.72
CA PHE A 532 -2.69 6.02 -11.40
C PHE A 532 -3.95 5.28 -11.84
N SER A 533 -5.09 5.98 -11.87
CA SER A 533 -6.40 5.34 -11.93
C SER A 533 -7.23 5.62 -13.18
N GLU A 534 -6.63 6.10 -14.28
CA GLU A 534 -7.33 6.21 -15.57
C GLU A 534 -7.97 4.88 -16.01
N PHE A 535 -7.28 3.76 -15.71
CA PHE A 535 -7.70 2.41 -16.08
C PHE A 535 -7.73 1.45 -14.86
N ALA A 536 -8.06 1.99 -13.69
CA ALA A 536 -8.19 1.21 -12.46
C ALA A 536 -9.38 1.64 -11.61
N ASP A 537 -9.95 0.68 -10.91
CA ASP A 537 -11.09 0.81 -9.98
C ASP A 537 -10.98 -0.26 -8.88
N ASP A 538 -11.93 -0.31 -7.95
CA ASP A 538 -11.91 -1.30 -6.84
C ASP A 538 -11.79 -2.75 -7.33
N PHE A 539 -12.38 -3.09 -8.47
CA PHE A 539 -12.39 -4.45 -8.98
C PHE A 539 -11.03 -4.90 -9.51
N SER A 540 -10.24 -3.96 -10.01
CA SER A 540 -8.94 -4.21 -10.62
C SER A 540 -7.75 -3.83 -9.72
N LEU A 541 -7.99 -3.14 -8.60
CA LEU A 541 -6.95 -2.64 -7.70
C LEU A 541 -6.03 -3.75 -7.19
N ASP A 542 -6.60 -4.77 -6.53
CA ASP A 542 -5.80 -5.79 -5.84
C ASP A 542 -4.90 -6.56 -6.79
N ILE A 543 -5.42 -6.93 -7.96
CA ILE A 543 -4.69 -7.71 -8.97
C ILE A 543 -3.60 -6.86 -9.63
N LYS A 544 -3.82 -5.55 -9.84
CA LYS A 544 -2.78 -4.68 -10.38
C LYS A 544 -1.68 -4.42 -9.37
N VAL A 545 -2.02 -4.22 -8.10
CA VAL A 545 -1.05 -3.76 -7.10
C VAL A 545 -0.27 -4.93 -6.49
N TRP A 546 -0.94 -6.02 -6.15
CA TRP A 546 -0.34 -7.12 -5.39
C TRP A 546 -0.10 -8.33 -6.28
N PRO A 547 1.08 -8.99 -6.23
CA PRO A 547 2.15 -8.81 -5.24
C PRO A 547 3.27 -7.84 -5.66
N ARG A 548 3.09 -7.02 -6.71
CA ARG A 548 4.12 -6.11 -7.24
C ARG A 548 4.59 -5.06 -6.21
N ALA A 549 3.69 -4.42 -5.48
CA ALA A 549 4.06 -3.49 -4.41
C ALA A 549 4.80 -4.19 -3.24
N ALA A 550 4.46 -5.46 -2.94
CA ALA A 550 5.20 -6.23 -1.94
C ALA A 550 6.65 -6.55 -2.38
N ALA A 551 6.90 -6.63 -3.69
CA ALA A 551 8.25 -6.77 -4.24
C ALA A 551 9.11 -5.54 -3.95
N LEU A 552 8.55 -4.34 -4.13
CA LEU A 552 9.22 -3.10 -3.73
C LEU A 552 9.47 -3.07 -2.22
N ALA A 553 8.53 -3.57 -1.42
CA ALA A 553 8.67 -3.58 0.03
C ALA A 553 9.94 -4.31 0.52
N GLU A 554 10.29 -5.46 -0.05
CA GLU A 554 11.54 -6.15 0.32
C GLU A 554 12.79 -5.47 -0.25
N ARG A 555 12.70 -4.91 -1.47
CA ARG A 555 13.77 -4.09 -2.04
C ARG A 555 14.10 -2.92 -1.12
N LEU A 556 13.10 -2.23 -0.56
CA LEU A 556 13.31 -1.08 0.30
C LEU A 556 13.58 -1.44 1.77
N TRP A 557 13.09 -2.59 2.24
CA TRP A 557 13.38 -3.05 3.60
C TRP A 557 14.80 -3.60 3.71
N THR A 558 15.26 -4.40 2.73
CA THR A 558 16.52 -5.16 2.85
C THR A 558 17.61 -4.86 1.85
N ASP A 559 17.29 -4.13 0.78
CA ASP A 559 18.13 -3.91 -0.39
C ASP A 559 19.00 -5.13 -0.78
N PRO A 560 18.37 -6.26 -1.10
CA PRO A 560 19.08 -7.53 -1.20
C PRO A 560 20.08 -7.52 -2.37
N PRO A 561 21.30 -8.08 -2.20
CA PRO A 561 22.25 -8.22 -3.31
C PRO A 561 21.81 -9.29 -4.32
N THR A 562 20.93 -10.20 -3.91
CA THR A 562 20.35 -11.25 -4.75
C THR A 562 19.20 -10.72 -5.62
N ASN A 563 18.88 -11.46 -6.69
CA ASN A 563 17.78 -11.15 -7.60
C ASN A 563 16.46 -11.82 -7.18
N ALA A 564 15.41 -11.56 -7.95
CA ALA A 564 14.05 -12.04 -7.72
C ALA A 564 13.95 -13.57 -7.63
N LEU A 565 14.79 -14.33 -8.35
CA LEU A 565 14.76 -15.80 -8.32
C LEU A 565 15.05 -16.33 -6.91
N ALA A 566 15.95 -15.68 -6.16
CA ALA A 566 16.25 -16.05 -4.77
C ALA A 566 15.10 -15.73 -3.79
N ALA A 567 14.12 -14.94 -4.22
CA ALA A 567 13.01 -14.47 -3.40
C ALA A 567 11.68 -15.13 -3.77
N GLU A 568 11.62 -15.84 -4.90
CA GLU A 568 10.41 -16.35 -5.53
C GLU A 568 9.51 -17.12 -4.54
N TYR A 569 10.02 -18.16 -3.88
CA TYR A 569 9.20 -18.97 -2.97
C TYR A 569 8.70 -18.20 -1.74
N ARG A 570 9.48 -17.24 -1.23
CA ARG A 570 9.04 -16.40 -0.11
C ARG A 570 7.93 -15.44 -0.56
N LEU A 571 8.03 -14.87 -1.75
CA LEU A 571 6.97 -14.02 -2.30
C LEU A 571 5.70 -14.82 -2.60
N LEU A 572 5.83 -16.04 -3.11
CA LEU A 572 4.68 -16.93 -3.32
C LEU A 572 3.96 -17.24 -2.01
N GLN A 573 4.70 -17.54 -0.94
CA GLN A 573 4.10 -17.70 0.38
C GLN A 573 3.43 -16.41 0.86
N HIS A 574 4.09 -15.27 0.69
CA HIS A 574 3.52 -13.97 1.08
C HIS A 574 2.23 -13.65 0.32
N ARG A 575 2.17 -13.96 -0.97
CA ARG A 575 0.94 -13.86 -1.77
C ARG A 575 -0.20 -14.69 -1.17
N GLU A 576 0.06 -15.93 -0.76
CA GLU A 576 -0.97 -16.77 -0.11
C GLU A 576 -1.38 -16.20 1.27
N ARG A 577 -0.46 -15.57 2.01
CA ARG A 577 -0.80 -14.84 3.23
C ARG A 577 -1.73 -13.65 2.93
N LEU A 578 -1.47 -12.88 1.88
CA LEU A 578 -2.35 -11.79 1.45
C LEU A 578 -3.75 -12.31 1.05
N ILE A 579 -3.84 -13.44 0.33
CA ILE A 579 -5.12 -14.08 0.01
C ILE A 579 -5.90 -14.44 1.28
N SER A 580 -5.21 -15.01 2.28
CA SER A 580 -5.85 -15.36 3.54
C SER A 580 -6.46 -14.15 4.26
N LEU A 581 -5.99 -12.93 3.96
CA LEU A 581 -6.47 -11.67 4.54
C LEU A 581 -7.57 -11.01 3.69
N GLY A 582 -8.00 -11.64 2.61
CA GLY A 582 -9.05 -11.12 1.72
C GLY A 582 -8.54 -10.23 0.59
N ILE A 583 -7.23 -10.12 0.40
CA ILE A 583 -6.63 -9.47 -0.79
C ILE A 583 -6.79 -10.41 -1.99
N LYS A 584 -6.99 -9.84 -3.18
CA LYS A 584 -7.08 -10.61 -4.44
C LYS A 584 -5.86 -10.36 -5.35
N PRO A 585 -4.64 -10.77 -4.95
CA PRO A 585 -3.42 -10.52 -5.70
C PRO A 585 -3.36 -11.33 -7.00
N ASP A 586 -2.65 -10.79 -8.00
CA ASP A 586 -2.38 -11.47 -9.27
C ASP A 586 -1.64 -12.79 -9.09
N ARG A 587 -1.86 -13.71 -10.02
CA ARG A 587 -1.16 -14.98 -10.10
C ARG A 587 0.14 -14.79 -10.87
N ILE A 588 1.27 -14.94 -10.19
CA ILE A 588 2.61 -14.76 -10.77
C ILE A 588 3.30 -16.06 -11.21
N THR A 589 2.72 -17.22 -10.88
CA THR A 589 3.20 -18.56 -11.28
C THR A 589 2.05 -19.58 -11.18
N PRO A 590 2.08 -20.72 -11.90
CA PRO A 590 1.09 -21.79 -11.71
C PRO A 590 1.04 -22.30 -10.26
N GLU A 591 -0.14 -22.69 -9.79
CA GLU A 591 -0.32 -23.17 -8.40
C GLU A 591 0.54 -24.41 -8.09
N TRP A 592 0.74 -25.27 -9.09
CA TRP A 592 1.63 -26.43 -9.03
C TRP A 592 3.09 -26.08 -8.71
N CYS A 593 3.51 -24.84 -9.00
CA CYS A 593 4.84 -24.35 -8.70
C CYS A 593 4.97 -23.85 -7.26
N ASN A 594 3.87 -23.37 -6.67
CA ASN A 594 3.85 -22.93 -5.29
C ASN A 594 4.04 -24.10 -4.31
N ASP A 595 3.60 -25.31 -4.67
CA ASP A 595 3.69 -26.49 -3.81
C ASP A 595 4.82 -27.46 -4.19
N ARG A 596 5.75 -27.06 -5.08
CA ARG A 596 6.92 -27.85 -5.54
C ARG A 596 8.16 -27.00 -5.76
N GLU A 597 8.80 -26.63 -4.67
CA GLU A 597 9.99 -25.79 -4.69
C GLU A 597 11.15 -26.51 -5.41
N GLY A 598 11.79 -25.81 -6.34
CA GLY A 598 12.88 -26.30 -7.18
C GLY A 598 12.44 -26.93 -8.51
N GLU A 599 11.17 -27.25 -8.70
CA GLU A 599 10.67 -27.89 -9.95
C GLU A 599 10.17 -26.88 -10.99
N CYS A 600 9.87 -25.65 -10.56
CA CYS A 600 9.39 -24.56 -11.42
C CYS A 600 10.37 -23.39 -11.48
N ILE A 601 11.63 -23.64 -11.82
CA ILE A 601 12.53 -22.53 -12.16
C ILE A 601 12.11 -22.04 -13.54
N ILE A 602 11.14 -21.13 -13.56
CA ILE A 602 10.65 -20.51 -14.79
C ILE A 602 11.66 -19.41 -15.16
N SER A 603 12.60 -19.75 -16.03
CA SER A 603 13.49 -18.79 -16.69
C SER A 603 12.73 -18.13 -17.85
N TYR A 604 11.95 -17.08 -17.57
CA TYR A 604 11.56 -16.11 -18.58
C TYR A 604 12.32 -14.82 -18.33
#